data_AF-A0A7I8EN68-F1
#
_entry.id   AF-A0A7I8EN68-F1
#
_cell.length_a   1.000
_cell.length_b   1.000
_cell.length_c   1.000
_cell.angle_alpha   90.00
_cell.angle_beta   90.00
_cell.angle_gamma   90.00
#
_symmetry.space_group_name_H-M   'P 1'
#
loop_
_entity.id
_entity.type
_entity.pdbx_description
1 polymer ?
#
loop_
_entity_poly.entity_id
_entity_poly.type
_entity_poly.pdbx_seq_one_letter_code
_entity_poly.pdbx_strand_id
1 'polypeptide(L)'
;MAMGKPLRIFFFSDWRIQSLELAEKLIQSIAPVDIIVYGGDDVARFAPPPEIPATMTIADRTYFPESFIPLDEMSDVLLALSEQMGQEPKASCTGRELTLRQMFALYRDPSPANNWLTKFAQYAHYGVLGIIGNDGDPADRAVLHAPGVRDLHAKPTIIENVGFLGIEGAISNGSRNAIGLAEEEVREHLWTSLRHLEASPERLIIVTHTPPAGCRLDIGIRFGFEYLGSEALKNFILEYQPALVLCGHCHNRGGKSALLGSTLVVNAASDNTNPRHARAALIELGESPTVTWLTPPPGLTGPDIGPKRAATLASYGITQLEEILENSAVRTAIQFSTVRTARLRTYIRAQAENTPVWLERPELPKQLLFYDVETGLNLGGVLGQPQEPWIIAVSDGTEVKQWAVPEEDRKRRRTMYREFLAYVHAHPKYTLCSWSGSSFDERMVEAGISRWDSKRLPVWNAVPKLDLLRALKRCLVLPIAGWSLKEVATWCGFAYTSDLDGFEVGLHYEEYRASGEPLPFEEIARYNVEDVRALALVAERLLQISPNVTNSKRFGWNWNWLTKTKKKQ
;
A
#
# COMPACT_ATOMS: atom_id res chain seq x y z
N MET A 1 40.56 6.12 9.88
CA MET A 1 40.68 6.59 8.48
C MET A 1 39.51 7.52 8.22
N ALA A 2 39.70 8.66 7.55
CA ALA A 2 38.59 9.52 7.16
C ALA A 2 37.64 8.71 6.27
N MET A 3 36.39 8.56 6.69
CA MET A 3 35.43 7.75 5.96
C MET A 3 35.17 8.37 4.59
N GLY A 4 35.24 7.53 3.56
CA GLY A 4 34.76 7.88 2.23
C GLY A 4 33.29 8.31 2.28
N LYS A 5 32.85 9.02 1.23
CA LYS A 5 31.44 9.36 1.05
C LYS A 5 30.60 8.06 1.11
N PRO A 6 29.42 8.06 1.78
CA PRO A 6 28.59 6.87 1.84
C PRO A 6 28.13 6.44 0.44
N LEU A 7 28.11 5.12 0.20
CA LEU A 7 27.62 4.56 -1.06
C LEU A 7 26.10 4.76 -1.16
N ARG A 8 25.65 5.47 -2.19
CA ARG A 8 24.24 5.79 -2.45
C ARG A 8 23.62 4.74 -3.37
N ILE A 9 22.67 3.99 -2.84
CA ILE A 9 21.99 2.88 -3.51
C ILE A 9 20.53 3.27 -3.73
N PHE A 10 20.04 3.25 -4.97
CA PHE A 10 18.60 3.28 -5.24
C PHE A 10 18.08 1.85 -5.30
N PHE A 11 17.11 1.48 -4.47
CA PHE A 11 16.58 0.13 -4.37
C PHE A 11 15.06 0.08 -4.58
N PHE A 12 14.61 -0.86 -5.40
CA PHE A 12 13.20 -1.15 -5.68
C PHE A 12 13.03 -2.62 -6.10
N SER A 13 11.84 -3.19 -5.91
CA SER A 13 11.53 -4.59 -6.24
C SER A 13 10.04 -4.77 -6.54
N ASP A 14 9.68 -5.90 -7.15
CA ASP A 14 8.30 -6.25 -7.49
C ASP A 14 7.59 -5.12 -8.25
N TRP A 15 8.30 -4.50 -9.20
CA TRP A 15 7.74 -3.40 -9.98
C TRP A 15 6.83 -3.99 -11.05
N ARG A 16 5.61 -4.38 -10.66
CA ARG A 16 4.72 -5.25 -11.45
C ARG A 16 3.66 -4.49 -12.24
N ILE A 17 3.02 -3.51 -11.60
CA ILE A 17 1.91 -2.74 -12.19
C ILE A 17 2.21 -1.24 -12.26
N GLN A 18 3.27 -0.80 -11.59
CA GLN A 18 3.74 0.58 -11.59
C GLN A 18 4.34 0.92 -12.96
N SER A 19 4.22 2.17 -13.38
CA SER A 19 4.81 2.62 -14.66
C SER A 19 6.33 2.74 -14.56
N LEU A 20 7.04 2.50 -15.66
CA LEU A 20 8.51 2.59 -15.68
C LEU A 20 8.98 4.04 -15.71
N GLU A 21 8.16 4.95 -16.22
CA GLU A 21 8.34 6.40 -16.12
C GLU A 21 8.30 6.88 -14.67
N LEU A 22 7.49 6.23 -13.81
CA LEU A 22 7.48 6.55 -12.38
C LEU A 22 8.80 6.15 -11.72
N ALA A 23 9.31 4.95 -12.02
CA ALA A 23 10.63 4.53 -11.53
C ALA A 23 11.71 5.51 -12.00
N GLU A 24 11.70 5.90 -13.27
CA GLU A 24 12.63 6.90 -13.80
C GLU A 24 12.55 8.22 -13.04
N LYS A 25 11.35 8.78 -12.85
CA LYS A 25 11.16 10.04 -12.11
C LYS A 25 11.69 9.96 -10.69
N LEU A 26 11.48 8.83 -10.01
CA LEU A 26 12.00 8.59 -8.67
C LEU A 26 13.53 8.56 -8.66
N ILE A 27 14.15 7.85 -9.62
CA ILE A 27 15.61 7.82 -9.77
C ILE A 27 16.15 9.23 -10.04
N GLN A 28 15.58 9.94 -11.01
CA GLN A 28 15.98 11.31 -11.37
C GLN A 28 15.90 12.29 -10.19
N SER A 29 14.91 12.12 -9.29
CA SER A 29 14.72 13.01 -8.14
C SER A 29 15.88 13.00 -7.14
N ILE A 30 16.72 11.96 -7.17
CA ILE A 30 17.84 11.78 -6.24
C ILE A 30 19.20 11.58 -6.94
N ALA A 31 19.19 11.47 -8.28
CA ALA A 31 20.35 11.23 -9.11
C ALA A 31 21.38 12.37 -8.99
N PRO A 32 22.68 12.09 -9.24
CA PRO A 32 23.26 10.79 -9.55
C PRO A 32 23.41 9.91 -8.30
N VAL A 33 23.12 8.61 -8.41
CA VAL A 33 23.42 7.61 -7.37
C VAL A 33 24.68 6.82 -7.73
N ASP A 34 25.24 6.08 -6.79
CA ASP A 34 26.40 5.25 -7.09
C ASP A 34 25.95 3.97 -7.78
N ILE A 35 24.84 3.38 -7.35
CA ILE A 35 24.31 2.14 -7.93
C ILE A 35 22.79 2.06 -7.82
N ILE A 36 22.17 1.40 -8.79
CA ILE A 36 20.75 1.01 -8.75
C ILE A 36 20.66 -0.50 -8.55
N VAL A 37 19.78 -0.95 -7.65
CA VAL A 37 19.55 -2.36 -7.35
C VAL A 37 18.08 -2.70 -7.61
N TYR A 38 17.84 -3.73 -8.40
CA TYR A 38 16.50 -4.28 -8.64
C TYR A 38 16.33 -5.66 -7.98
N GLY A 39 15.41 -5.77 -7.04
CA GLY A 39 15.16 -6.98 -6.23
C GLY A 39 14.33 -8.07 -6.93
N GLY A 40 14.09 -7.94 -8.24
CA GLY A 40 13.43 -8.98 -9.04
C GLY A 40 11.91 -8.88 -9.14
N ASP A 41 11.38 -9.90 -9.82
CA ASP A 41 10.05 -10.06 -10.43
C ASP A 41 9.74 -9.15 -11.62
N ASP A 42 8.92 -9.67 -12.55
CA ASP A 42 8.47 -8.98 -13.77
C ASP A 42 9.58 -8.29 -14.59
N VAL A 43 10.79 -8.86 -14.57
CA VAL A 43 11.96 -8.28 -15.27
C VAL A 43 11.70 -8.14 -16.78
N ALA A 44 10.86 -9.00 -17.36
CA ALA A 44 10.41 -8.93 -18.74
C ALA A 44 9.86 -7.56 -19.16
N ARG A 45 9.27 -6.81 -18.23
CA ARG A 45 8.66 -5.49 -18.52
C ARG A 45 9.70 -4.41 -18.87
N PHE A 46 10.95 -4.60 -18.46
CA PHE A 46 12.00 -3.60 -18.66
C PHE A 46 12.63 -3.68 -20.06
N ALA A 47 12.35 -4.72 -20.84
CA ALA A 47 12.84 -4.84 -22.22
C ALA A 47 11.68 -4.94 -23.22
N PRO A 48 11.91 -4.59 -24.49
CA PRO A 48 11.00 -4.93 -25.58
C PRO A 48 10.86 -6.45 -25.66
N PRO A 49 9.73 -7.00 -26.15
CA PRO A 49 9.61 -8.41 -26.43
C PRO A 49 10.72 -8.81 -27.42
N PRO A 50 11.33 -9.98 -27.21
CA PRO A 50 12.51 -10.39 -27.96
C PRO A 50 12.28 -10.49 -29.48
N GLU A 51 11.04 -10.69 -29.92
CA GLU A 51 10.63 -10.67 -31.33
C GLU A 51 9.27 -10.00 -31.50
N ILE A 52 9.06 -9.36 -32.66
CA ILE A 52 7.72 -8.98 -33.08
C ILE A 52 6.97 -10.28 -33.41
N PRO A 53 5.97 -10.71 -32.63
CA PRO A 53 5.18 -11.89 -32.97
C PRO A 53 4.56 -11.73 -34.36
N ALA A 54 4.55 -12.82 -35.13
CA ALA A 54 3.93 -12.83 -36.46
C ALA A 54 2.43 -12.51 -36.41
N THR A 55 1.78 -12.85 -35.30
CA THR A 55 0.35 -12.61 -35.07
C THR A 55 0.08 -12.33 -33.59
N MET A 56 -1.02 -11.63 -33.30
CA MET A 56 -1.48 -11.34 -31.95
C MET A 56 -2.94 -11.70 -31.80
N THR A 57 -3.33 -12.28 -30.66
CA THR A 57 -4.74 -12.46 -30.32
C THR A 57 -5.24 -11.34 -29.40
N ILE A 58 -6.27 -10.62 -29.83
CA ILE A 58 -7.02 -9.63 -29.04
C ILE A 58 -8.48 -10.04 -29.05
N ALA A 59 -9.09 -10.24 -27.87
CA ALA A 59 -10.51 -10.58 -27.74
C ALA A 59 -10.94 -11.74 -28.68
N ASP A 60 -10.17 -12.84 -28.62
CA ASP A 60 -10.37 -14.06 -29.43
C ASP A 60 -10.24 -13.87 -30.95
N ARG A 61 -9.67 -12.76 -31.40
CA ARG A 61 -9.38 -12.49 -32.82
C ARG A 61 -7.89 -12.31 -33.05
N THR A 62 -7.40 -12.89 -34.13
CA THR A 62 -5.99 -12.81 -34.53
C THR A 62 -5.76 -11.63 -35.47
N TYR A 63 -4.76 -10.82 -35.17
CA TYR A 63 -4.35 -9.65 -35.94
C TYR A 63 -2.87 -9.71 -36.31
N PHE A 64 -2.50 -9.06 -37.40
CA PHE A 64 -1.10 -8.80 -37.75
C PHE A 64 -0.68 -7.46 -37.15
N PRO A 65 0.45 -7.37 -36.41
CA PRO A 65 0.90 -6.12 -35.78
C PRO A 65 1.03 -4.94 -36.75
N GLU A 66 1.38 -5.23 -38.01
CA GLU A 66 1.51 -4.26 -39.11
C GLU A 66 0.19 -3.58 -39.49
N SER A 67 -0.96 -4.20 -39.18
CA SER A 67 -2.30 -3.69 -39.51
C SER A 67 -2.75 -2.52 -38.63
N PHE A 68 -1.97 -2.12 -37.63
CA PHE A 68 -2.32 -1.07 -36.66
C PHE A 68 -1.48 0.22 -36.79
N ILE A 69 -0.70 0.35 -37.86
CA ILE A 69 0.22 1.48 -38.07
C ILE A 69 -0.38 2.34 -39.19
N PRO A 70 -1.09 3.43 -38.85
CA PRO A 70 -0.43 4.61 -38.31
C PRO A 70 -0.95 5.09 -36.94
N LEU A 71 -0.02 5.61 -36.14
CA LEU A 71 -0.08 5.86 -34.68
C LEU A 71 -1.08 6.94 -34.22
N ASP A 72 -1.67 7.69 -35.15
CA ASP A 72 -2.64 8.76 -34.94
C ASP A 72 -4.09 8.26 -34.95
N GLU A 73 -4.39 7.14 -35.61
CA GLU A 73 -5.70 6.46 -35.58
C GLU A 73 -5.84 5.49 -34.38
N MET A 74 -4.76 5.31 -33.60
CA MET A 74 -4.65 4.36 -32.51
C MET A 74 -5.54 4.68 -31.30
N SER A 75 -5.91 5.95 -31.09
CA SER A 75 -6.89 6.31 -30.05
C SER A 75 -8.22 5.64 -30.31
N ASP A 76 -8.61 5.52 -31.58
CA ASP A 76 -9.97 5.16 -31.97
C ASP A 76 -10.18 3.66 -31.95
N VAL A 77 -9.18 2.86 -32.33
CA VAL A 77 -9.22 1.40 -32.17
C VAL A 77 -9.17 1.00 -30.69
N LEU A 78 -8.31 1.65 -29.90
CA LEU A 78 -8.26 1.41 -28.46
C LEU A 78 -9.55 1.85 -27.76
N LEU A 79 -10.12 3.01 -28.14
CA LEU A 79 -11.41 3.46 -27.63
C LEU A 79 -12.51 2.47 -28.02
N ALA A 80 -12.62 2.14 -29.31
CA ALA A 80 -13.69 1.28 -29.82
C ALA A 80 -13.68 -0.11 -29.18
N LEU A 81 -12.50 -0.73 -29.06
CA LEU A 81 -12.37 -2.03 -28.41
C LEU A 81 -12.62 -1.94 -26.90
N SER A 82 -12.14 -0.88 -26.23
CA SER A 82 -12.38 -0.68 -24.80
C SER A 82 -13.84 -0.37 -24.48
N GLU A 83 -14.52 0.37 -25.36
CA GLU A 83 -15.96 0.68 -25.27
C GLU A 83 -16.80 -0.57 -25.48
N GLN A 84 -16.45 -1.42 -26.46
CA GLN A 84 -17.13 -2.69 -26.70
C GLN A 84 -16.98 -3.68 -25.53
N MET A 85 -15.82 -3.68 -24.87
CA MET A 85 -15.50 -4.64 -23.81
C MET A 85 -15.69 -4.12 -22.38
N GLY A 86 -15.93 -2.82 -22.20
CA GLY A 86 -15.99 -2.16 -20.89
C GLY A 86 -14.65 -2.08 -20.14
N GLN A 87 -13.56 -2.57 -20.75
CA GLN A 87 -12.19 -2.55 -20.21
C GLN A 87 -11.18 -2.64 -21.36
N GLU A 88 -9.94 -2.18 -21.12
CA GLU A 88 -8.88 -2.25 -22.12
C GLU A 88 -8.60 -3.72 -22.49
N PRO A 89 -8.62 -4.08 -23.78
CA PRO A 89 -8.34 -5.44 -24.21
C PRO A 89 -6.91 -5.85 -23.83
N LYS A 90 -6.77 -7.12 -23.44
CA LYS A 90 -5.47 -7.74 -23.30
C LYS A 90 -5.07 -8.41 -24.62
N ALA A 91 -3.82 -8.25 -24.98
CA ALA A 91 -3.14 -8.96 -26.03
C ALA A 91 -2.39 -10.15 -25.42
N SER A 92 -2.49 -11.31 -26.07
CA SER A 92 -1.59 -12.43 -25.80
C SER A 92 -0.53 -12.49 -26.90
N CYS A 93 0.74 -12.41 -26.48
CA CYS A 93 1.92 -12.54 -27.34
C CYS A 93 2.92 -13.44 -26.64
N THR A 94 3.38 -14.51 -27.31
CA THR A 94 4.42 -15.42 -26.77
C THR A 94 4.15 -15.87 -25.33
N GLY A 95 2.90 -16.15 -24.98
CA GLY A 95 2.49 -16.56 -23.63
C GLY A 95 2.39 -15.43 -22.59
N ARG A 96 2.68 -14.18 -22.96
CA ARG A 96 2.52 -12.99 -22.10
C ARG A 96 1.17 -12.33 -22.33
N GLU A 97 0.41 -12.08 -21.26
CA GLU A 97 -0.75 -11.18 -21.28
C GLU A 97 -0.29 -9.74 -21.03
N LEU A 98 -0.47 -8.86 -22.01
CA LEU A 98 -0.15 -7.44 -21.92
C LEU A 98 -1.39 -6.61 -22.27
N THR A 99 -1.51 -5.40 -21.74
CA THR A 99 -2.50 -4.46 -22.31
C THR A 99 -2.05 -4.03 -23.71
N LEU A 100 -3.00 -3.64 -24.56
CA LEU A 100 -2.65 -3.14 -25.90
C LEU A 100 -1.65 -1.98 -25.84
N ARG A 101 -1.78 -1.06 -24.88
CA ARG A 101 -0.80 0.02 -24.67
C ARG A 101 0.60 -0.49 -24.32
N GLN A 102 0.72 -1.43 -23.39
CA GLN A 102 2.01 -2.01 -23.01
C GLN A 102 2.66 -2.66 -24.23
N MET A 103 1.88 -3.41 -25.00
CA MET A 103 2.35 -4.08 -26.20
C MET A 103 2.76 -3.10 -27.32
N PHE A 104 2.03 -2.01 -27.57
CA PHE A 104 2.45 -1.02 -28.57
C PHE A 104 3.66 -0.18 -28.15
N ALA A 105 3.84 0.09 -26.86
CA ALA A 105 5.06 0.72 -26.35
C ALA A 105 6.29 -0.16 -26.60
N LEU A 106 6.12 -1.47 -26.48
CA LEU A 106 7.11 -2.51 -26.71
C LEU A 106 7.55 -2.63 -28.19
N TYR A 107 6.68 -2.33 -29.16
CA TYR A 107 7.00 -2.34 -30.59
C TYR A 107 7.73 -1.09 -31.11
N ARG A 108 7.86 -0.04 -30.29
CA ARG A 108 8.37 1.26 -30.73
C ARG A 108 9.89 1.25 -31.04
N ASP A 109 10.65 0.34 -30.44
CA ASP A 109 12.10 0.15 -30.70
C ASP A 109 12.58 -1.21 -30.11
N PRO A 110 12.80 -2.27 -30.92
CA PRO A 110 13.18 -3.60 -30.40
C PRO A 110 14.68 -3.75 -30.06
N SER A 111 15.48 -2.68 -30.08
CA SER A 111 16.91 -2.74 -29.77
C SER A 111 17.18 -3.19 -28.32
N PRO A 112 18.25 -3.97 -28.04
CA PRO A 112 18.76 -4.19 -26.68
C PRO A 112 19.12 -2.88 -25.94
N ALA A 113 19.29 -1.77 -26.67
CA ALA A 113 19.43 -0.43 -26.12
C ALA A 113 18.11 0.16 -25.59
N ASN A 114 16.95 -0.33 -26.05
CA ASN A 114 15.63 0.05 -25.56
C ASN A 114 15.23 -0.77 -24.31
N ASN A 115 16.18 -0.95 -23.39
CA ASN A 115 15.94 -1.56 -22.09
C ASN A 115 15.89 -0.45 -21.03
N TRP A 116 14.82 -0.41 -20.24
CA TRP A 116 14.63 0.56 -19.17
C TRP A 116 15.73 0.50 -18.11
N LEU A 117 16.30 -0.68 -17.80
CA LEU A 117 17.45 -0.81 -16.91
C LEU A 117 18.72 -0.19 -17.51
N THR A 118 18.95 -0.32 -18.81
CA THR A 118 20.03 0.40 -19.51
C THR A 118 19.83 1.92 -19.41
N LYS A 119 18.59 2.39 -19.57
CA LYS A 119 18.23 3.80 -19.37
C LYS A 119 18.48 4.24 -17.93
N PHE A 120 18.12 3.42 -16.96
CA PHE A 120 18.35 3.69 -15.54
C PHE A 120 19.84 3.73 -15.18
N ALA A 121 20.65 2.87 -15.80
CA ALA A 121 22.10 2.84 -15.60
C ALA A 121 22.76 4.20 -15.88
N GLN A 122 22.17 5.05 -16.71
CA GLN A 122 22.68 6.41 -16.98
C GLN A 122 22.64 7.34 -15.76
N TYR A 123 21.78 7.04 -14.78
CA TYR A 123 21.66 7.81 -13.54
C TYR A 123 22.54 7.26 -12.39
N ALA A 124 23.29 6.18 -12.65
CA ALA A 124 24.09 5.47 -11.66
C ALA A 124 25.55 5.33 -12.09
N HIS A 125 26.50 5.64 -11.21
CA HIS A 125 27.92 5.57 -11.53
C HIS A 125 28.37 4.14 -11.92
N TYR A 126 27.91 3.13 -11.19
CA TYR A 126 28.25 1.72 -11.40
C TYR A 126 27.13 0.93 -12.11
N GLY A 127 26.13 1.63 -12.67
CA GLY A 127 25.02 1.03 -13.38
C GLY A 127 24.01 0.33 -12.45
N VAL A 128 23.44 -0.77 -12.97
CA VAL A 128 22.35 -1.53 -12.32
C VAL A 128 22.82 -2.93 -11.94
N LEU A 129 22.51 -3.37 -10.73
CA LEU A 129 22.52 -4.79 -10.34
C LEU A 129 21.08 -5.28 -10.26
N GLY A 130 20.81 -6.47 -10.78
CA GLY A 130 19.48 -7.07 -10.69
C GLY A 130 19.53 -8.56 -10.42
N ILE A 131 18.43 -9.06 -9.89
CA ILE A 131 18.08 -10.48 -9.83
C ILE A 131 16.72 -10.67 -10.48
N ILE A 132 16.35 -11.90 -10.84
CA ILE A 132 14.97 -12.26 -11.18
C ILE A 132 14.21 -12.70 -9.93
N GLY A 133 12.88 -12.63 -9.97
CA GLY A 133 12.03 -13.03 -8.85
C GLY A 133 11.50 -14.46 -9.02
N ASN A 134 10.38 -14.78 -8.40
CA ASN A 134 9.81 -16.13 -8.37
C ASN A 134 8.71 -16.37 -9.42
N ASP A 135 8.09 -15.31 -9.96
CA ASP A 135 6.88 -15.42 -10.80
C ASP A 135 7.16 -15.29 -12.33
N GLY A 136 8.38 -14.95 -12.72
CA GLY A 136 8.79 -14.77 -14.13
C GLY A 136 9.29 -16.05 -14.81
N ASP A 137 9.43 -16.01 -16.14
CA ASP A 137 10.11 -17.08 -16.88
C ASP A 137 11.61 -17.01 -16.60
N PRO A 138 12.31 -18.11 -16.29
CA PRO A 138 13.77 -18.12 -16.15
C PRO A 138 14.52 -17.45 -17.31
N ALA A 139 13.98 -17.50 -18.53
CA ALA A 139 14.53 -16.86 -19.72
C ALA A 139 14.49 -15.33 -19.67
N ASP A 140 13.59 -14.73 -18.86
CA ASP A 140 13.50 -13.29 -18.70
C ASP A 140 14.78 -12.68 -18.09
N ARG A 141 15.67 -13.49 -17.49
CA ARG A 141 17.00 -13.06 -17.03
C ARG A 141 17.84 -12.38 -18.12
N ALA A 142 17.58 -12.67 -19.39
CA ALA A 142 18.28 -12.02 -20.51
C ALA A 142 18.19 -10.48 -20.45
N VAL A 143 17.13 -9.94 -19.84
CA VAL A 143 16.97 -8.50 -19.59
C VAL A 143 18.10 -7.92 -18.72
N LEU A 144 18.68 -8.72 -17.82
CA LEU A 144 19.77 -8.32 -16.92
C LEU A 144 21.15 -8.33 -17.60
N HIS A 145 21.24 -8.78 -18.85
CA HIS A 145 22.48 -8.79 -19.64
C HIS A 145 22.63 -7.56 -20.54
N ALA A 146 21.74 -6.57 -20.41
CA ALA A 146 21.79 -5.35 -21.19
C ALA A 146 22.96 -4.42 -20.77
N PRO A 147 23.38 -3.48 -21.63
CA PRO A 147 24.49 -2.59 -21.32
C PRO A 147 24.30 -1.82 -20.00
N GLY A 148 25.32 -1.85 -19.13
CA GLY A 148 25.25 -1.19 -17.82
C GLY A 148 24.42 -1.93 -16.76
N VAL A 149 23.97 -3.16 -17.05
CA VAL A 149 23.20 -4.02 -16.15
C VAL A 149 23.99 -5.30 -15.86
N ARG A 150 23.91 -5.80 -14.63
CA ARG A 150 24.56 -7.06 -14.21
C ARG A 150 23.56 -7.96 -13.49
N ASP A 151 23.51 -9.22 -13.93
CA ASP A 151 22.84 -10.31 -13.22
C ASP A 151 23.69 -10.69 -11.98
N LEU A 152 23.18 -10.31 -10.82
CA LEU A 152 23.86 -10.49 -9.54
C LEU A 152 23.71 -11.91 -8.99
N HIS A 153 22.71 -12.68 -9.46
CA HIS A 153 22.59 -14.09 -9.11
C HIS A 153 23.68 -14.90 -9.82
N ALA A 154 23.94 -14.61 -11.10
CA ALA A 154 24.96 -15.30 -11.88
C ALA A 154 26.40 -14.95 -11.48
N LYS A 155 26.67 -13.68 -11.17
CA LYS A 155 28.03 -13.22 -10.82
C LYS A 155 28.01 -12.25 -9.62
N PRO A 156 28.57 -12.65 -8.45
CA PRO A 156 28.79 -11.72 -7.35
C PRO A 156 29.81 -10.64 -7.75
N THR A 157 29.69 -9.43 -7.21
CA THR A 157 30.52 -8.31 -7.64
C THR A 157 31.01 -7.47 -6.47
N ILE A 158 32.14 -6.80 -6.66
CA ILE A 158 32.67 -5.82 -5.70
C ILE A 158 32.61 -4.46 -6.36
N ILE A 159 32.07 -3.49 -5.63
CA ILE A 159 32.03 -2.09 -6.04
C ILE A 159 32.65 -1.30 -4.90
N GLU A 160 33.73 -0.60 -5.22
CA GLU A 160 34.65 -0.03 -4.23
C GLU A 160 35.11 -1.14 -3.26
N ASN A 161 34.77 -1.06 -1.96
CA ASN A 161 35.10 -2.09 -0.97
C ASN A 161 33.85 -2.85 -0.46
N VAL A 162 32.74 -2.79 -1.20
CA VAL A 162 31.47 -3.42 -0.84
C VAL A 162 31.20 -4.60 -1.78
N GLY A 163 31.05 -5.79 -1.21
CA GLY A 163 30.66 -7.00 -1.94
C GLY A 163 29.15 -7.12 -2.05
N PHE A 164 28.66 -7.54 -3.21
CA PHE A 164 27.25 -7.77 -3.51
C PHE A 164 27.03 -9.22 -3.92
N LEU A 165 26.11 -9.90 -3.24
CA LEU A 165 25.66 -11.26 -3.57
C LEU A 165 24.17 -11.23 -3.96
N GLY A 166 23.79 -11.98 -5.00
CA GLY A 166 22.42 -12.02 -5.51
C GLY A 166 21.77 -13.40 -5.35
N ILE A 167 20.52 -13.44 -4.90
CA ILE A 167 19.72 -14.68 -4.78
C ILE A 167 18.36 -14.46 -5.45
N GLU A 168 18.14 -15.10 -6.59
CA GLU A 168 16.88 -15.05 -7.32
C GLU A 168 15.81 -15.97 -6.74
N GLY A 169 14.59 -15.91 -7.29
CA GLY A 169 13.53 -16.87 -6.99
C GLY A 169 12.97 -16.78 -5.57
N ALA A 170 12.19 -17.78 -5.19
CA ALA A 170 11.72 -17.88 -3.82
C ALA A 170 11.75 -19.28 -3.24
N ILE A 171 11.87 -19.35 -1.91
CA ILE A 171 11.80 -20.62 -1.18
C ILE A 171 10.49 -21.32 -1.56
N SER A 172 10.60 -22.56 -2.03
CA SER A 172 9.43 -23.33 -2.42
C SER A 172 9.55 -24.77 -1.95
N ASN A 173 8.50 -25.25 -1.30
CA ASN A 173 8.29 -26.67 -1.03
C ASN A 173 7.30 -27.32 -2.04
N GLY A 174 7.06 -26.68 -3.21
CA GLY A 174 6.10 -27.16 -4.21
C GLY A 174 6.08 -26.36 -5.52
N SER A 175 4.99 -26.45 -6.30
CA SER A 175 4.85 -25.87 -7.65
C SER A 175 4.30 -24.43 -7.68
N ARG A 176 4.38 -23.67 -6.58
CA ARG A 176 3.80 -22.31 -6.48
C ARG A 176 4.63 -21.25 -7.20
N ASN A 177 5.94 -21.47 -7.36
CA ASN A 177 6.88 -20.52 -7.95
C ASN A 177 7.39 -21.08 -9.29
N ALA A 178 7.51 -20.22 -10.31
CA ALA A 178 8.17 -20.58 -11.57
C ALA A 178 9.68 -20.80 -11.33
N ILE A 179 10.27 -20.03 -10.42
CA ILE A 179 11.64 -20.18 -9.94
C ILE A 179 11.60 -20.45 -8.43
N GLY A 180 11.55 -21.72 -8.07
CA GLY A 180 11.55 -22.20 -6.68
C GLY A 180 12.93 -22.72 -6.26
N LEU A 181 13.36 -22.37 -5.05
CA LEU A 181 14.61 -22.84 -4.45
C LEU A 181 14.36 -23.61 -3.16
N ALA A 182 15.11 -24.69 -2.94
CA ALA A 182 15.22 -25.31 -1.62
C ALA A 182 16.18 -24.52 -0.73
N GLU A 183 15.99 -24.61 0.59
CA GLU A 183 16.88 -23.95 1.57
C GLU A 183 18.35 -24.37 1.42
N GLU A 184 18.60 -25.62 1.03
CA GLU A 184 19.95 -26.13 0.80
C GLU A 184 20.61 -25.46 -0.41
N GLU A 185 19.84 -25.22 -1.49
CA GLU A 185 20.33 -24.50 -2.67
C GLU A 185 20.67 -23.05 -2.33
N VAL A 186 19.85 -22.39 -1.51
CA VAL A 186 20.12 -21.04 -1.01
C VAL A 186 21.40 -21.02 -0.16
N ARG A 187 21.56 -21.99 0.75
CA ARG A 187 22.76 -22.13 1.59
C ARG A 187 24.02 -22.31 0.72
N GLU A 188 23.98 -23.23 -0.22
CA GLU A 188 25.11 -23.51 -1.10
C GLU A 188 25.47 -22.31 -1.99
N HIS A 189 24.46 -21.64 -2.54
CA HIS A 189 24.64 -20.47 -3.39
C HIS A 189 25.28 -19.30 -2.65
N LEU A 190 24.84 -19.01 -1.42
CA LEU A 190 25.40 -17.95 -0.57
C LEU A 190 26.91 -18.15 -0.33
N TRP A 191 27.29 -19.33 0.15
CA TRP A 191 28.69 -19.63 0.45
C TRP A 191 29.55 -19.72 -0.81
N THR A 192 29.00 -20.21 -1.91
CA THR A 192 29.69 -20.27 -3.21
C THR A 192 29.92 -18.88 -3.78
N SER A 193 28.90 -18.03 -3.76
CA SER A 193 28.99 -16.64 -4.21
C SER A 193 30.00 -15.84 -3.39
N LEU A 194 30.02 -16.04 -2.07
CA LEU A 194 31.02 -15.41 -1.20
C LEU A 194 32.46 -15.80 -1.59
N ARG A 195 32.71 -17.08 -1.91
CA ARG A 195 34.03 -17.56 -2.36
C ARG A 195 34.42 -17.07 -3.75
N HIS A 196 33.46 -16.72 -4.60
CA HIS A 196 33.68 -16.23 -5.96
C HIS A 196 33.87 -14.71 -6.05
N LEU A 197 33.80 -13.98 -4.93
CA LEU A 197 34.19 -12.58 -4.91
C LEU A 197 35.68 -12.44 -5.28
N GLU A 198 35.98 -11.51 -6.17
CA GLU A 198 37.33 -11.30 -6.72
C GLU A 198 38.34 -10.79 -5.67
N ALA A 199 37.85 -10.27 -4.53
CA ALA A 199 38.61 -9.84 -3.37
C ALA A 199 37.78 -9.98 -2.08
N SER A 200 38.41 -9.80 -0.91
CA SER A 200 37.68 -9.72 0.36
C SER A 200 37.11 -8.30 0.54
N PRO A 201 35.78 -8.12 0.56
CA PRO A 201 35.18 -6.80 0.77
C PRO A 201 35.24 -6.41 2.25
N GLU A 202 35.23 -5.11 2.54
CA GLU A 202 35.09 -4.60 3.91
C GLU A 202 33.66 -4.78 4.44
N ARG A 203 32.67 -4.79 3.54
CA ARG A 203 31.24 -4.90 3.86
C ARG A 203 30.54 -5.75 2.82
N LEU A 204 29.48 -6.44 3.26
CA LEU A 204 28.68 -7.29 2.39
C LEU A 204 27.24 -6.78 2.32
N ILE A 205 26.69 -6.77 1.10
CA ILE A 205 25.28 -6.57 0.82
C ILE A 205 24.72 -7.83 0.16
N ILE A 206 23.60 -8.31 0.67
CA ILE A 206 22.86 -9.42 0.04
C ILE A 206 21.62 -8.82 -0.63
N VAL A 207 21.45 -9.09 -1.92
CA VAL A 207 20.24 -8.79 -2.69
C VAL A 207 19.53 -10.12 -2.91
N THR A 208 18.33 -10.26 -2.40
CA THR A 208 17.56 -11.49 -2.49
C THR A 208 16.13 -11.17 -2.84
N HIS A 209 15.44 -12.01 -3.59
CA HIS A 209 14.03 -11.77 -3.80
C HIS A 209 13.23 -12.15 -2.52
N THR A 210 13.61 -13.25 -1.85
CA THR A 210 12.94 -13.73 -0.63
C THR A 210 13.51 -13.09 0.65
N PRO A 211 12.68 -12.52 1.55
CA PRO A 211 13.14 -12.04 2.84
C PRO A 211 13.77 -13.14 3.72
N PRO A 212 14.67 -12.82 4.66
CA PRO A 212 15.13 -13.78 5.65
C PRO A 212 14.02 -14.16 6.64
N ALA A 213 13.96 -15.43 7.05
CA ALA A 213 12.95 -15.88 8.00
C ALA A 213 13.08 -15.19 9.37
N GLY A 214 11.93 -14.84 9.97
CA GLY A 214 11.88 -14.23 11.30
C GLY A 214 12.33 -12.76 11.36
N CYS A 215 12.49 -12.09 10.21
CA CYS A 215 12.85 -10.66 10.17
C CYS A 215 11.65 -9.72 10.27
N ARG A 216 10.42 -10.26 10.42
CA ARG A 216 9.13 -9.54 10.40
C ARG A 216 8.74 -8.95 9.04
N LEU A 217 9.60 -9.01 8.05
CA LEU A 217 9.33 -8.62 6.65
C LEU A 217 9.01 -9.82 5.75
N ASP A 218 8.96 -11.02 6.32
CA ASP A 218 8.77 -12.32 5.66
C ASP A 218 7.33 -12.84 5.72
N ILE A 219 6.39 -12.02 6.18
CA ILE A 219 4.99 -12.42 6.34
C ILE A 219 4.22 -12.13 5.06
N GLY A 220 3.64 -13.16 4.45
CA GLY A 220 2.67 -13.05 3.36
C GLY A 220 1.24 -13.18 3.86
N ILE A 221 0.33 -12.38 3.28
CA ILE A 221 -1.12 -12.42 3.62
C ILE A 221 -2.04 -12.68 2.41
N ARG A 222 -1.48 -12.73 1.19
CA ARG A 222 -2.24 -12.77 -0.07
C ARG A 222 -3.06 -14.05 -0.22
N PHE A 223 -2.54 -15.17 0.26
CA PHE A 223 -3.15 -16.50 0.15
C PHE A 223 -3.43 -17.12 1.53
N GLY A 224 -3.59 -16.28 2.55
CA GLY A 224 -3.55 -16.67 3.96
C GLY A 224 -2.30 -16.13 4.64
N PHE A 225 -2.27 -16.23 5.97
CA PHE A 225 -1.12 -15.83 6.79
C PHE A 225 -0.06 -16.92 6.75
N GLU A 226 1.07 -16.65 6.10
CA GLU A 226 2.20 -17.57 5.98
C GLU A 226 3.52 -16.82 6.23
N TYR A 227 4.49 -17.52 6.82
CA TYR A 227 5.89 -17.09 6.85
C TYR A 227 6.58 -17.61 5.59
N LEU A 228 7.08 -16.71 4.76
CA LEU A 228 7.64 -16.98 3.43
C LEU A 228 9.18 -16.87 3.39
N GLY A 229 9.81 -16.54 4.52
CA GLY A 229 11.23 -16.23 4.57
C GLY A 229 12.14 -17.46 4.50
N SER A 230 13.39 -17.23 4.11
CA SER A 230 14.43 -18.28 4.08
C SER A 230 15.15 -18.42 5.43
N GLU A 231 15.16 -19.64 5.97
CA GLU A 231 15.93 -19.99 7.17
C GLU A 231 17.43 -20.09 6.87
N ALA A 232 17.84 -20.57 5.69
CA ALA A 232 19.24 -20.59 5.28
C ALA A 232 19.82 -19.18 5.19
N LEU A 233 19.09 -18.23 4.61
CA LEU A 233 19.49 -16.83 4.55
C LEU A 233 19.58 -16.20 5.94
N LYS A 234 18.59 -16.45 6.82
CA LYS A 234 18.63 -16.00 8.20
C LYS A 234 19.87 -16.51 8.93
N ASN A 235 20.18 -17.80 8.82
CA ASN A 235 21.37 -18.38 9.46
C ASN A 235 22.66 -17.75 8.93
N PHE A 236 22.77 -17.55 7.61
CA PHE A 236 23.92 -16.86 7.01
C PHE A 236 24.05 -15.41 7.52
N ILE A 237 22.94 -14.67 7.64
CA ILE A 237 22.94 -13.30 8.18
C ILE A 237 23.41 -13.29 9.63
N LEU A 238 22.90 -14.22 10.46
CA LEU A 238 23.28 -14.28 11.86
C LEU A 238 24.75 -14.67 12.05
N GLU A 239 25.29 -15.52 11.18
CA GLU A 239 26.69 -15.94 11.21
C GLU A 239 27.65 -14.88 10.64
N TYR A 240 27.36 -14.35 9.44
CA TYR A 240 28.27 -13.47 8.70
C TYR A 240 28.07 -11.98 9.00
N GLN A 241 26.89 -11.58 9.49
CA GLN A 241 26.51 -10.19 9.79
C GLN A 241 26.79 -9.22 8.61
N PRO A 242 26.15 -9.43 7.44
CA PRO A 242 26.24 -8.47 6.34
C PRO A 242 25.76 -7.08 6.79
N ALA A 243 26.27 -6.04 6.13
CA ALA A 243 25.91 -4.66 6.46
C ALA A 243 24.45 -4.34 6.10
N LEU A 244 23.91 -5.02 5.08
CA LEU A 244 22.58 -4.74 4.54
C LEU A 244 22.03 -5.95 3.77
N VAL A 245 20.72 -6.17 3.87
CA VAL A 245 19.97 -7.12 3.05
C VAL A 245 18.83 -6.37 2.35
N LEU A 246 18.77 -6.51 1.03
CA LEU A 246 17.77 -5.90 0.16
C LEU A 246 16.84 -6.97 -0.38
N CYS A 247 15.54 -6.90 -0.07
CA CYS A 247 14.56 -7.92 -0.43
C CYS A 247 13.23 -7.41 -1.03
N GLY A 248 12.43 -8.36 -1.54
CA GLY A 248 11.10 -8.14 -2.12
C GLY A 248 10.09 -9.19 -1.65
N HIS A 249 9.28 -9.69 -2.58
CA HIS A 249 8.36 -10.85 -2.47
C HIS A 249 7.17 -10.71 -1.50
N CYS A 250 7.37 -10.19 -0.29
CA CYS A 250 6.31 -9.97 0.70
C CYS A 250 5.71 -8.57 0.58
N HIS A 251 4.75 -8.39 -0.34
CA HIS A 251 4.22 -7.07 -0.76
C HIS A 251 3.59 -6.26 0.37
N ASN A 252 2.93 -6.94 1.32
CA ASN A 252 2.35 -6.31 2.51
C ASN A 252 3.41 -5.79 3.50
N ARG A 253 4.67 -6.17 3.32
CA ARG A 253 5.84 -5.68 4.07
C ARG A 253 6.72 -4.76 3.22
N GLY A 254 6.32 -4.47 1.98
CA GLY A 254 7.01 -3.52 1.12
C GLY A 254 6.98 -2.09 1.67
N GLY A 255 8.08 -1.36 1.54
CA GLY A 255 8.22 -0.03 2.15
C GLY A 255 8.59 -0.06 3.62
N LYS A 256 9.05 -1.20 4.14
CA LYS A 256 9.44 -1.37 5.55
C LYS A 256 10.87 -1.92 5.66
N SER A 257 11.48 -1.67 6.81
CA SER A 257 12.80 -2.18 7.18
C SER A 257 12.77 -2.74 8.61
N ALA A 258 13.61 -3.72 8.88
CA ALA A 258 13.72 -4.37 10.19
C ALA A 258 15.15 -4.82 10.44
N LEU A 259 15.52 -5.00 11.70
CA LEU A 259 16.81 -5.58 12.07
C LEU A 259 16.67 -7.10 12.25
N LEU A 260 17.63 -7.85 11.70
CA LEU A 260 17.86 -9.25 12.02
C LEU A 260 19.29 -9.38 12.57
N GLY A 261 19.41 -9.56 13.89
CA GLY A 261 20.69 -9.34 14.57
C GLY A 261 21.12 -7.87 14.45
N SER A 262 22.33 -7.60 13.94
CA SER A 262 22.80 -6.24 13.66
C SER A 262 22.57 -5.80 12.20
N THR A 263 22.11 -6.71 11.34
CA THR A 263 21.92 -6.46 9.92
C THR A 263 20.57 -5.78 9.64
N LEU A 264 20.60 -4.69 8.89
CA LEU A 264 19.39 -4.05 8.38
C LEU A 264 18.84 -4.82 7.18
N VAL A 265 17.57 -5.21 7.25
CA VAL A 265 16.79 -5.80 6.16
C VAL A 265 15.82 -4.76 5.63
N VAL A 266 15.79 -4.54 4.32
CA VAL A 266 14.94 -3.56 3.64
C VAL A 266 14.10 -4.26 2.60
N ASN A 267 12.77 -4.24 2.75
CA ASN A 267 11.84 -4.83 1.78
C ASN A 267 11.22 -3.73 0.90
N ALA A 268 11.55 -3.71 -0.39
CA ALA A 268 11.05 -2.71 -1.35
C ALA A 268 10.04 -3.29 -2.36
N ALA A 269 9.33 -4.36 -2.00
CA ALA A 269 8.26 -4.91 -2.83
C ALA A 269 7.16 -3.86 -3.08
N SER A 270 6.84 -3.59 -4.34
CA SER A 270 5.72 -2.70 -4.71
C SER A 270 4.40 -3.45 -4.78
N ASP A 271 3.29 -2.75 -4.55
CA ASP A 271 1.95 -3.34 -4.46
C ASP A 271 1.44 -3.88 -5.81
N ASN A 272 0.82 -5.07 -5.79
CA ASN A 272 0.29 -5.73 -6.98
C ASN A 272 -1.08 -5.23 -7.47
N THR A 273 -1.74 -4.36 -6.73
CA THR A 273 -3.13 -3.94 -7.00
C THR A 273 -3.29 -2.43 -7.08
N ASN A 274 -2.50 -1.69 -6.30
CA ASN A 274 -2.55 -0.24 -6.26
C ASN A 274 -1.23 0.36 -6.78
N PRO A 275 -1.20 0.90 -8.01
CA PRO A 275 0.03 1.46 -8.57
C PRO A 275 0.51 2.71 -7.83
N ARG A 276 -0.29 3.31 -6.93
CA ARG A 276 0.14 4.42 -6.06
C ARG A 276 1.04 3.96 -4.91
N HIS A 277 0.96 2.68 -4.52
CA HIS A 277 1.81 2.10 -3.48
C HIS A 277 3.13 1.58 -4.08
N ALA A 278 3.78 2.41 -4.87
CA ALA A 278 5.10 2.14 -5.40
C ALA A 278 6.14 2.30 -4.29
N ARG A 279 7.05 1.33 -4.14
CA ARG A 279 8.06 1.32 -3.09
C ARG A 279 9.45 1.38 -3.70
N ALA A 280 10.16 2.45 -3.38
CA ALA A 280 11.57 2.64 -3.74
C ALA A 280 12.27 3.38 -2.60
N ALA A 281 13.55 3.09 -2.39
CA ALA A 281 14.35 3.71 -1.33
C ALA A 281 15.67 4.24 -1.88
N LEU A 282 16.09 5.40 -1.37
CA LEU A 282 17.50 5.77 -1.33
C LEU A 282 18.10 5.18 -0.06
N ILE A 283 19.18 4.43 -0.21
CA ILE A 283 19.93 3.86 0.90
C ILE A 283 21.34 4.44 0.86
N GLU A 284 21.79 5.01 1.97
CA GLU A 284 23.15 5.55 2.11
C GLU A 284 23.93 4.65 3.06
N LEU A 285 24.91 3.94 2.53
CA LEU A 285 25.76 3.02 3.28
C LEU A 285 26.95 3.76 3.92
N GLY A 286 26.68 4.48 5.01
CA GLY A 286 27.69 5.05 5.91
C GLY A 286 28.21 4.02 6.92
N GLU A 287 28.63 4.41 8.13
CA GLU A 287 28.97 3.44 9.20
C GLU A 287 27.80 2.49 9.50
N SER A 288 26.59 3.02 9.44
CA SER A 288 25.35 2.27 9.47
C SER A 288 24.51 2.67 8.25
N PRO A 289 23.80 1.71 7.64
CA PRO A 289 22.90 2.01 6.53
C PRO A 289 21.74 2.89 7.01
N THR A 290 21.41 3.91 6.24
CA THR A 290 20.19 4.72 6.43
C THR A 290 19.27 4.55 5.24
N VAL A 291 17.96 4.50 5.48
CA VAL A 291 16.93 4.25 4.45
C VAL A 291 16.00 5.45 4.38
N THR A 292 15.93 6.06 3.21
CA THR A 292 14.98 7.11 2.87
C THR A 292 13.99 6.59 1.85
N TRP A 293 12.76 6.31 2.29
CA TRP A 293 11.68 5.91 1.38
C TRP A 293 11.27 7.05 0.48
N LEU A 294 11.29 6.82 -0.83
CA LEU A 294 10.92 7.81 -1.82
C LEU A 294 9.40 7.81 -1.99
N THR A 295 8.81 9.00 -1.95
CA THR A 295 7.39 9.17 -2.20
C THR A 295 7.18 9.40 -3.69
N PRO A 296 6.35 8.61 -4.38
CA PRO A 296 5.91 8.91 -5.73
C PRO A 296 5.45 10.37 -5.80
N PRO A 297 5.91 11.18 -6.78
CA PRO A 297 5.43 12.53 -6.91
C PRO A 297 3.90 12.49 -6.96
N PRO A 298 3.20 13.29 -6.13
CA PRO A 298 1.76 13.22 -6.06
C PRO A 298 1.21 13.52 -7.44
N GLY A 299 0.59 12.52 -8.07
CA GLY A 299 -0.24 12.77 -9.25
C GLY A 299 -1.37 13.72 -8.83
N LEU A 300 -1.93 14.45 -9.78
CA LEU A 300 -3.04 15.36 -9.49
C LEU A 300 -4.17 14.59 -8.76
N THR A 301 -4.50 15.03 -7.55
CA THR A 301 -5.52 14.40 -6.70
C THR A 301 -6.65 15.38 -6.41
N GLY A 302 -7.86 14.86 -6.27
CA GLY A 302 -9.06 15.64 -6.02
C GLY A 302 -10.30 14.76 -6.01
N PRO A 303 -11.48 15.34 -5.75
CA PRO A 303 -12.74 14.61 -5.73
C PRO A 303 -12.95 13.89 -7.06
N ASP A 304 -13.29 12.60 -7.00
CA ASP A 304 -13.47 11.76 -8.18
C ASP A 304 -12.23 11.61 -9.07
N ILE A 305 -11.02 12.00 -8.63
CA ILE A 305 -9.77 11.85 -9.41
C ILE A 305 -8.98 10.65 -8.88
N GLY A 306 -9.34 9.47 -9.39
CA GLY A 306 -8.59 8.22 -9.17
C GLY A 306 -7.34 8.11 -10.07
N PRO A 307 -6.52 7.06 -9.89
CA PRO A 307 -5.28 6.85 -10.66
C PRO A 307 -5.46 6.92 -12.18
N LYS A 308 -6.51 6.29 -12.71
CA LYS A 308 -6.82 6.30 -14.15
C LYS A 308 -7.03 7.72 -14.68
N ARG A 309 -7.86 8.52 -14.00
CA ARG A 309 -8.11 9.92 -14.39
C ARG A 309 -6.88 10.78 -14.22
N ALA A 310 -6.08 10.59 -13.16
CA ALA A 310 -4.82 11.30 -12.97
C ALA A 310 -3.82 11.03 -14.11
N ALA A 311 -3.74 9.78 -14.60
CA ALA A 311 -2.91 9.43 -15.75
C ALA A 311 -3.42 10.08 -17.05
N THR A 312 -4.74 10.09 -17.29
CA THR A 312 -5.33 10.83 -18.41
C THR A 312 -5.03 12.32 -18.30
N LEU A 313 -5.18 12.93 -17.13
CA LEU A 313 -4.86 14.35 -16.92
C LEU A 313 -3.40 14.64 -17.26
N ALA A 314 -2.47 13.79 -16.82
CA ALA A 314 -1.06 13.91 -17.14
C ALA A 314 -0.77 13.81 -18.65
N SER A 315 -1.49 12.96 -19.40
CA SER A 315 -1.31 12.87 -20.86
C SER A 315 -1.81 14.11 -21.62
N TYR A 316 -2.69 14.90 -21.00
CA TYR A 316 -3.11 16.22 -21.50
C TYR A 316 -2.22 17.36 -20.98
N GLY A 317 -1.14 17.06 -20.25
CA GLY A 317 -0.25 18.07 -19.67
C GLY A 317 -0.83 18.80 -18.48
N ILE A 318 -1.94 18.31 -17.89
CA ILE A 318 -2.64 18.98 -16.79
C ILE A 318 -1.89 18.74 -15.48
N THR A 319 -1.51 19.82 -14.82
CA THR A 319 -0.74 19.78 -13.56
C THR A 319 -1.47 20.34 -12.35
N GLN A 320 -2.50 21.16 -12.56
CA GLN A 320 -3.32 21.78 -11.52
C GLN A 320 -4.82 21.47 -11.73
N LEU A 321 -5.61 21.54 -10.65
CA LEU A 321 -7.03 21.16 -10.69
C LEU A 321 -7.88 22.19 -11.44
N GLU A 322 -7.47 23.45 -11.39
CA GLU A 322 -8.08 24.61 -12.02
C GLU A 322 -8.11 24.46 -13.55
N GLU A 323 -7.03 23.93 -14.14
CA GLU A 323 -6.91 23.68 -15.58
C GLU A 323 -8.01 22.73 -16.09
N ILE A 324 -8.50 21.81 -15.26
CA ILE A 324 -9.63 20.91 -15.57
C ILE A 324 -10.93 21.73 -15.75
N LEU A 325 -11.11 22.81 -14.98
CA LEU A 325 -12.28 23.70 -15.08
C LEU A 325 -12.25 24.58 -16.32
N GLU A 326 -11.11 24.73 -16.97
CA GLU A 326 -10.93 25.57 -18.16
C GLU A 326 -11.02 24.74 -19.46
N ASN A 327 -10.68 23.46 -19.40
CA ASN A 327 -10.60 22.61 -20.60
C ASN A 327 -11.78 21.62 -20.73
N SER A 328 -12.68 21.88 -21.68
CA SER A 328 -13.84 21.00 -21.93
C SER A 328 -13.47 19.63 -22.50
N ALA A 329 -12.43 19.54 -23.35
CA ALA A 329 -11.97 18.27 -23.92
C ALA A 329 -11.40 17.35 -22.82
N VAL A 330 -10.62 17.92 -21.90
CA VAL A 330 -10.12 17.20 -20.72
C VAL A 330 -11.27 16.69 -19.86
N ARG A 331 -12.28 17.52 -19.57
CA ARG A 331 -13.46 17.09 -18.79
C ARG A 331 -14.20 15.93 -19.45
N THR A 332 -14.35 15.96 -20.77
CA THR A 332 -14.95 14.85 -21.53
C THR A 332 -14.09 13.59 -21.39
N ALA A 333 -12.77 13.70 -21.57
CA ALA A 333 -11.84 12.57 -21.50
C ALA A 333 -11.84 11.88 -20.12
N ILE A 334 -11.97 12.65 -19.03
CA ILE A 334 -12.06 12.07 -17.67
C ILE A 334 -13.50 11.76 -17.22
N GLN A 335 -14.49 11.96 -18.11
CA GLN A 335 -15.92 11.75 -17.85
C GLN A 335 -16.45 12.56 -16.65
N PHE A 336 -16.09 13.84 -16.60
CA PHE A 336 -16.58 14.79 -15.61
C PHE A 336 -17.91 15.41 -16.05
N SER A 337 -19.00 14.94 -15.44
CA SER A 337 -20.34 15.54 -15.61
C SER A 337 -20.42 16.93 -14.97
N THR A 338 -21.52 17.64 -15.21
CA THR A 338 -21.82 18.93 -14.55
C THR A 338 -21.73 18.82 -13.02
N VAL A 339 -22.18 17.70 -12.45
CA VAL A 339 -22.13 17.45 -11.00
C VAL A 339 -20.69 17.27 -10.51
N ARG A 340 -19.88 16.44 -11.17
CA ARG A 340 -18.46 16.25 -10.81
C ARG A 340 -17.66 17.54 -10.98
N THR A 341 -17.95 18.30 -12.04
CA THR A 341 -17.32 19.60 -12.31
C THR A 341 -17.67 20.62 -11.21
N ALA A 342 -18.93 20.69 -10.79
CA ALA A 342 -19.35 21.54 -9.69
C ALA A 342 -18.70 21.13 -8.35
N ARG A 343 -18.58 19.82 -8.10
CA ARG A 343 -17.90 19.28 -6.91
C ARG A 343 -16.41 19.62 -6.90
N LEU A 344 -15.73 19.50 -8.05
CA LEU A 344 -14.32 19.89 -8.19
C LEU A 344 -14.13 21.40 -7.96
N ARG A 345 -14.97 22.24 -8.57
CA ARG A 345 -14.94 23.68 -8.33
C ARG A 345 -15.13 24.03 -6.85
N THR A 346 -16.05 23.33 -6.19
CA THR A 346 -16.29 23.50 -4.75
C THR A 346 -15.09 23.06 -3.92
N TYR A 347 -14.42 21.98 -4.32
CA TYR A 347 -13.21 21.51 -3.66
C TYR A 347 -12.03 22.48 -3.80
N ILE A 348 -11.77 23.00 -5.01
CA ILE A 348 -10.75 24.02 -5.25
C ILE A 348 -11.00 25.24 -4.34
N ARG A 349 -12.25 25.70 -4.27
CA ARG A 349 -12.64 26.78 -3.36
C ARG A 349 -12.39 26.43 -1.90
N ALA A 350 -12.81 25.23 -1.47
CA ALA A 350 -12.60 24.76 -0.10
C ALA A 350 -11.11 24.77 0.26
N GLN A 351 -10.24 24.27 -0.64
CA GLN A 351 -8.79 24.28 -0.47
C GLN A 351 -8.23 25.70 -0.35
N ALA A 352 -8.62 26.60 -1.26
CA ALA A 352 -8.14 27.98 -1.26
C ALA A 352 -8.54 28.74 0.03
N GLU A 353 -9.73 28.49 0.54
CA GLU A 353 -10.24 29.11 1.78
C GLU A 353 -9.79 28.34 3.05
N ASN A 354 -9.23 27.13 2.90
CA ASN A 354 -9.02 26.14 3.96
C ASN A 354 -10.25 25.97 4.87
N THR A 355 -11.43 25.95 4.26
CA THR A 355 -12.71 25.79 4.96
C THR A 355 -13.57 24.75 4.26
N PRO A 356 -14.31 23.93 5.01
CA PRO A 356 -15.18 22.93 4.41
C PRO A 356 -16.43 23.61 3.84
N VAL A 357 -16.94 23.06 2.73
CA VAL A 357 -18.11 23.58 2.04
C VAL A 357 -19.23 22.55 2.05
N TRP A 358 -20.37 22.96 2.60
CA TRP A 358 -21.59 22.16 2.61
C TRP A 358 -22.32 22.29 1.28
N LEU A 359 -22.52 21.16 0.61
CA LEU A 359 -23.32 21.06 -0.62
C LEU A 359 -24.81 21.00 -0.30
N GLU A 360 -25.14 20.28 0.78
CA GLU A 360 -26.50 20.04 1.23
C GLU A 360 -26.55 20.09 2.76
N ARG A 361 -27.76 20.25 3.30
CA ARG A 361 -27.98 20.21 4.75
C ARG A 361 -27.88 18.76 5.24
N PRO A 362 -27.02 18.44 6.22
CA PRO A 362 -26.94 17.08 6.74
C PRO A 362 -28.14 16.79 7.65
N GLU A 363 -28.79 15.64 7.43
CA GLU A 363 -29.79 15.07 8.33
C GLU A 363 -29.11 14.12 9.30
N LEU A 364 -28.74 14.62 10.48
CA LEU A 364 -28.00 13.84 11.48
C LEU A 364 -28.78 13.72 12.80
N PRO A 365 -28.68 12.57 13.49
CA PRO A 365 -29.24 12.40 14.83
C PRO A 365 -28.70 13.45 15.81
N LYS A 366 -29.52 13.82 16.79
CA LYS A 366 -29.17 14.85 17.78
C LYS A 366 -28.13 14.42 18.81
N GLN A 367 -28.06 13.10 19.06
CA GLN A 367 -27.20 12.48 20.07
C GLN A 367 -26.53 11.26 19.44
N LEU A 368 -25.20 11.23 19.48
CA LEU A 368 -24.38 10.18 18.87
C LEU A 368 -23.51 9.51 19.94
N LEU A 369 -23.43 8.20 19.88
CA LEU A 369 -22.54 7.40 20.70
C LEU A 369 -21.41 6.91 19.79
N PHE A 370 -20.22 7.46 19.94
CA PHE A 370 -19.10 7.19 19.03
C PHE A 370 -18.47 5.86 19.38
N TYR A 371 -18.21 5.00 18.40
CA TYR A 371 -17.55 3.73 18.63
C TYR A 371 -16.62 3.38 17.49
N ASP A 372 -15.63 2.57 17.81
CA ASP A 372 -14.63 2.02 16.89
C ASP A 372 -14.24 0.60 17.33
N VAL A 373 -13.79 -0.23 16.39
CA VAL A 373 -13.50 -1.66 16.62
C VAL A 373 -12.19 -2.08 15.99
N GLU A 374 -11.46 -2.95 16.69
CA GLU A 374 -10.28 -3.62 16.14
C GLU A 374 -10.59 -5.08 15.83
N THR A 375 -10.23 -5.51 14.62
CA THR A 375 -10.44 -6.87 14.12
C THR A 375 -9.13 -7.53 13.69
N GLY A 376 -9.19 -8.79 13.29
CA GLY A 376 -8.13 -9.42 12.48
C GLY A 376 -8.18 -8.97 11.02
N LEU A 377 -7.35 -9.58 10.19
CA LEU A 377 -7.33 -9.37 8.73
C LEU A 377 -8.30 -10.34 8.02
N ASN A 378 -8.82 -9.93 6.87
CA ASN A 378 -9.64 -10.81 6.03
C ASN A 378 -8.73 -11.71 5.17
N LEU A 379 -8.19 -12.77 5.78
CA LEU A 379 -7.19 -13.64 5.15
C LEU A 379 -7.76 -14.76 4.28
N GLY A 380 -9.08 -15.02 4.31
CA GLY A 380 -9.67 -16.23 3.71
C GLY A 380 -10.67 -16.00 2.58
N GLY A 381 -10.89 -14.76 2.13
CA GLY A 381 -11.96 -14.47 1.17
C GLY A 381 -13.33 -14.95 1.68
N VAL A 382 -14.20 -15.43 0.77
CA VAL A 382 -15.59 -15.86 1.07
C VAL A 382 -15.67 -17.05 2.06
N LEU A 383 -14.58 -17.83 2.22
CA LEU A 383 -14.50 -19.01 3.09
C LEU A 383 -13.72 -18.76 4.39
N GLY A 384 -13.21 -17.55 4.61
CA GLY A 384 -12.50 -17.18 5.83
C GLY A 384 -13.41 -17.10 7.05
N GLN A 385 -12.84 -17.25 8.25
CA GLN A 385 -13.52 -16.85 9.49
C GLN A 385 -13.89 -15.36 9.36
N PRO A 386 -15.14 -14.97 9.67
CA PRO A 386 -15.52 -13.58 9.57
C PRO A 386 -14.66 -12.75 10.52
N GLN A 387 -14.14 -11.63 10.01
CA GLN A 387 -13.51 -10.62 10.84
C GLN A 387 -14.50 -10.22 11.94
N GLU A 388 -14.06 -10.32 13.18
CA GLU A 388 -14.89 -10.00 14.35
C GLU A 388 -14.07 -9.19 15.36
N PRO A 389 -14.70 -8.22 16.03
CA PRO A 389 -14.02 -7.38 16.99
C PRO A 389 -13.43 -8.18 18.14
N TRP A 390 -12.18 -7.90 18.44
CA TRP A 390 -11.49 -8.30 19.67
C TRP A 390 -11.21 -7.12 20.59
N ILE A 391 -11.28 -5.89 20.07
CA ILE A 391 -11.48 -4.68 20.85
C ILE A 391 -12.72 -3.94 20.35
N ILE A 392 -13.50 -3.40 21.28
CA ILE A 392 -14.55 -2.42 21.02
C ILE A 392 -14.38 -1.27 22.00
N ALA A 393 -14.25 -0.04 21.51
CA ALA A 393 -14.35 1.16 22.33
C ALA A 393 -15.58 1.99 21.95
N VAL A 394 -16.14 2.68 22.95
CA VAL A 394 -17.34 3.49 22.80
C VAL A 394 -17.30 4.70 23.74
N SER A 395 -17.84 5.82 23.29
CA SER A 395 -17.92 7.05 24.08
C SER A 395 -19.23 7.78 23.87
N ASP A 396 -19.75 8.34 24.96
CA ASP A 396 -20.85 9.32 24.99
C ASP A 396 -20.37 10.76 24.85
N GLY A 397 -19.08 10.96 24.58
CA GLY A 397 -18.45 12.27 24.57
C GLY A 397 -18.08 12.77 25.96
N THR A 398 -17.97 11.91 26.99
CA THR A 398 -17.38 12.24 28.28
C THR A 398 -16.28 11.27 28.70
N GLU A 399 -16.56 9.97 28.64
CA GLU A 399 -15.62 8.89 28.96
C GLU A 399 -15.56 7.90 27.78
N VAL A 400 -14.41 7.25 27.59
CA VAL A 400 -14.28 6.14 26.65
C VAL A 400 -14.30 4.84 27.45
N LYS A 401 -15.27 3.98 27.18
CA LYS A 401 -15.27 2.60 27.66
C LYS A 401 -14.71 1.70 26.58
N GLN A 402 -13.83 0.79 26.98
CA GLN A 402 -13.19 -0.14 26.07
C GLN A 402 -13.28 -1.55 26.65
N TRP A 403 -13.59 -2.50 25.79
CA TRP A 403 -13.49 -3.92 26.08
C TRP A 403 -12.53 -4.56 25.10
N ALA A 404 -11.62 -5.36 25.61
CA ALA A 404 -10.60 -6.01 24.82
C ALA A 404 -10.42 -7.46 25.30
N VAL A 405 -10.61 -8.41 24.39
CA VAL A 405 -10.50 -9.84 24.62
C VAL A 405 -9.77 -10.42 23.41
N PRO A 406 -8.44 -10.33 23.32
CA PRO A 406 -7.70 -10.84 22.17
C PRO A 406 -7.83 -12.36 22.03
N GLU A 407 -8.04 -13.07 23.13
CA GLU A 407 -8.10 -14.52 23.15
C GLU A 407 -9.42 -15.03 22.53
N GLU A 408 -9.39 -16.21 21.90
CA GLU A 408 -10.60 -16.90 21.42
C GLU A 408 -11.31 -17.66 22.56
N ASP A 409 -11.56 -16.98 23.67
CA ASP A 409 -12.32 -17.53 24.80
C ASP A 409 -13.82 -17.20 24.66
N ARG A 410 -14.64 -18.24 24.48
CA ARG A 410 -16.09 -18.10 24.27
C ARG A 410 -16.78 -17.34 25.40
N LYS A 411 -16.40 -17.57 26.66
CA LYS A 411 -17.06 -16.96 27.82
C LYS A 411 -16.71 -15.47 27.89
N ARG A 412 -15.44 -15.12 27.71
CA ARG A 412 -14.94 -13.74 27.75
C ARG A 412 -15.45 -12.93 26.55
N ARG A 413 -15.39 -13.47 25.33
CA ARG A 413 -15.97 -12.82 24.13
C ARG A 413 -17.46 -12.55 24.31
N ARG A 414 -18.21 -13.54 24.79
CA ARG A 414 -19.63 -13.38 25.11
C ARG A 414 -19.87 -12.29 26.15
N THR A 415 -19.05 -12.21 27.21
CA THR A 415 -19.14 -11.14 28.21
C THR A 415 -18.87 -9.78 27.59
N MET A 416 -17.82 -9.63 26.77
CA MET A 416 -17.49 -8.39 26.07
C MET A 416 -18.68 -7.85 25.26
N TYR A 417 -19.27 -8.66 24.37
CA TYR A 417 -20.43 -8.22 23.57
C TYR A 417 -21.65 -7.87 24.44
N ARG A 418 -21.86 -8.57 25.56
CA ARG A 418 -22.97 -8.27 26.49
C ARG A 418 -22.79 -6.94 27.18
N GLU A 419 -21.59 -6.67 27.68
CA GLU A 419 -21.28 -5.43 28.39
C GLU A 419 -21.33 -4.24 27.43
N PHE A 420 -20.80 -4.40 26.22
CA PHE A 420 -20.94 -3.42 25.15
C PHE A 420 -22.42 -3.11 24.85
N LEU A 421 -23.24 -4.13 24.58
CA LEU A 421 -24.67 -3.94 24.30
C LEU A 421 -25.43 -3.36 25.51
N ALA A 422 -25.07 -3.74 26.73
CA ALA A 422 -25.66 -3.17 27.94
C ALA A 422 -25.33 -1.67 28.06
N TYR A 423 -24.10 -1.27 27.73
CA TYR A 423 -23.71 0.13 27.69
C TYR A 423 -24.50 0.90 26.64
N VAL A 424 -24.61 0.37 25.41
CA VAL A 424 -25.42 1.01 24.35
C VAL A 424 -26.88 1.13 24.78
N HIS A 425 -27.46 0.09 25.39
CA HIS A 425 -28.84 0.09 25.86
C HIS A 425 -29.09 1.10 26.98
N ALA A 426 -28.09 1.40 27.82
CA ALA A 426 -28.16 2.46 28.83
C ALA A 426 -28.23 3.88 28.23
N HIS A 427 -28.03 4.02 26.90
CA HIS A 427 -28.07 5.27 26.15
C HIS A 427 -29.18 5.29 25.09
N PRO A 428 -30.47 5.07 25.44
CA PRO A 428 -31.55 4.82 24.46
C PRO A 428 -31.89 6.02 23.57
N LYS A 429 -31.38 7.21 23.89
CA LYS A 429 -31.57 8.44 23.09
C LYS A 429 -30.47 8.66 22.05
N TYR A 430 -29.39 7.89 22.12
CA TYR A 430 -28.22 8.02 21.27
C TYR A 430 -28.32 7.10 20.05
N THR A 431 -27.78 7.56 18.92
CA THR A 431 -27.52 6.73 17.74
C THR A 431 -26.05 6.30 17.74
N LEU A 432 -25.79 5.01 17.61
CA LEU A 432 -24.42 4.48 17.58
C LEU A 432 -23.74 4.91 16.28
N CYS A 433 -22.56 5.51 16.38
CA CYS A 433 -21.93 6.26 15.30
C CYS A 433 -20.49 5.79 15.07
N SER A 434 -20.16 5.42 13.83
CA SER A 434 -18.78 5.05 13.45
C SER A 434 -18.28 5.79 12.21
N TRP A 435 -17.01 5.56 11.87
CA TRP A 435 -16.32 6.13 10.71
C TRP A 435 -15.70 5.03 9.85
N SER A 436 -16.51 4.34 9.05
CA SER A 436 -16.00 3.30 8.13
C SER A 436 -16.30 3.56 6.66
N GLY A 437 -17.32 4.35 6.33
CA GLY A 437 -17.73 4.67 4.95
C GLY A 437 -18.34 3.51 4.18
N SER A 438 -18.39 2.33 4.79
CA SER A 438 -18.89 1.10 4.22
C SER A 438 -19.74 0.31 5.20
N SER A 439 -20.07 0.83 6.38
CA SER A 439 -20.67 0.06 7.50
C SER A 439 -19.81 -1.14 7.93
N PHE A 440 -18.48 -0.99 7.91
CA PHE A 440 -17.56 -2.08 8.28
C PHE A 440 -17.77 -2.48 9.74
N ASP A 441 -17.61 -1.53 10.67
CA ASP A 441 -17.69 -1.77 12.12
C ASP A 441 -19.01 -2.42 12.52
N GLU A 442 -20.10 -1.99 11.88
CA GLU A 442 -21.44 -2.56 12.09
C GLU A 442 -21.47 -4.05 11.74
N ARG A 443 -21.00 -4.41 10.53
CA ARG A 443 -20.95 -5.82 10.09
C ARG A 443 -20.04 -6.66 10.96
N MET A 444 -18.90 -6.12 11.39
CA MET A 444 -17.93 -6.87 12.19
C MET A 444 -18.51 -7.17 13.58
N VAL A 445 -19.15 -6.18 14.23
CA VAL A 445 -19.86 -6.40 15.50
C VAL A 445 -21.01 -7.42 15.32
N GLU A 446 -21.78 -7.35 14.24
CA GLU A 446 -22.84 -8.31 13.94
C GLU A 446 -22.29 -9.74 13.78
N ALA A 447 -21.18 -9.90 13.06
CA ALA A 447 -20.50 -11.18 12.90
C ALA A 447 -20.04 -11.76 14.25
N GLY A 448 -19.43 -10.92 15.08
CA GLY A 448 -19.00 -11.32 16.43
C GLY A 448 -20.17 -11.72 17.33
N ILE A 449 -21.26 -10.94 17.35
CA ILE A 449 -22.47 -11.29 18.12
C ILE A 449 -23.05 -12.61 17.58
N SER A 450 -23.11 -12.80 16.27
CA SER A 450 -23.60 -14.03 15.64
C SER A 450 -22.80 -15.25 16.10
N ARG A 451 -21.46 -15.15 16.18
CA ARG A 451 -20.58 -16.25 16.62
C ARG A 451 -20.64 -16.50 18.13
N TRP A 452 -20.58 -15.45 18.94
CA TRP A 452 -20.33 -15.56 20.38
C TRP A 452 -21.59 -15.49 21.26
N ASP A 453 -22.64 -14.76 20.87
CA ASP A 453 -23.91 -14.68 21.62
C ASP A 453 -25.11 -14.36 20.70
N SER A 454 -25.39 -15.24 19.73
CA SER A 454 -26.42 -15.04 18.69
C SER A 454 -27.81 -14.64 19.21
N LYS A 455 -28.15 -15.01 20.46
CA LYS A 455 -29.38 -14.59 21.16
C LYS A 455 -29.52 -13.07 21.30
N ARG A 456 -28.44 -12.30 21.13
CA ARG A 456 -28.41 -10.83 21.21
C ARG A 456 -28.47 -10.13 19.86
N LEU A 457 -28.49 -10.85 18.75
CA LEU A 457 -28.67 -10.24 17.42
C LEU A 457 -29.93 -9.36 17.31
N PRO A 458 -31.11 -9.74 17.85
CA PRO A 458 -32.28 -8.86 17.81
C PRO A 458 -32.06 -7.55 18.58
N VAL A 459 -31.27 -7.59 19.67
CA VAL A 459 -30.91 -6.40 20.44
C VAL A 459 -30.01 -5.48 19.62
N TRP A 460 -28.99 -6.05 18.97
CA TRP A 460 -28.10 -5.32 18.06
C TRP A 460 -28.85 -4.70 16.89
N ASN A 461 -29.72 -5.45 16.23
CA ASN A 461 -30.47 -4.98 15.06
C ASN A 461 -31.43 -3.83 15.39
N ALA A 462 -31.93 -3.77 16.63
CA ALA A 462 -32.79 -2.70 17.11
C ALA A 462 -32.03 -1.40 17.45
N VAL A 463 -30.70 -1.43 17.60
CA VAL A 463 -29.89 -0.22 17.89
C VAL A 463 -29.87 0.67 16.64
N PRO A 464 -30.25 1.97 16.75
CA PRO A 464 -30.07 2.90 15.64
C PRO A 464 -28.57 3.15 15.41
N LYS A 465 -28.14 3.07 14.14
CA LYS A 465 -26.73 3.18 13.73
C LYS A 465 -26.55 4.22 12.64
N LEU A 466 -25.37 4.85 12.63
CA LEU A 466 -24.95 5.85 11.66
C LEU A 466 -23.49 5.62 11.27
N ASP A 467 -23.24 5.44 9.98
CA ASP A 467 -21.90 5.61 9.39
C ASP A 467 -21.73 7.08 9.03
N LEU A 468 -21.00 7.82 9.86
CA LEU A 468 -20.87 9.28 9.73
C LEU A 468 -20.08 9.64 8.46
N LEU A 469 -19.07 8.86 8.10
CA LEU A 469 -18.28 9.07 6.91
C LEU A 469 -19.17 9.03 5.65
N ARG A 470 -20.05 8.03 5.56
CA ARG A 470 -20.98 7.88 4.44
C ARG A 470 -22.00 9.04 4.39
N ALA A 471 -22.49 9.48 5.54
CA ALA A 471 -23.42 10.61 5.63
C ALA A 471 -22.77 11.93 5.18
N LEU A 472 -21.54 12.21 5.64
CA LEU A 472 -20.83 13.45 5.33
C LEU A 472 -20.35 13.50 3.87
N LYS A 473 -19.79 12.42 3.31
CA LYS A 473 -19.29 12.40 1.91
C LYS A 473 -20.33 12.82 0.87
N ARG A 474 -21.62 12.65 1.18
CA ARG A 474 -22.72 13.05 0.29
C ARG A 474 -22.94 14.56 0.27
N CYS A 475 -22.81 15.22 1.41
CA CYS A 475 -23.24 16.61 1.59
C CYS A 475 -22.09 17.58 1.93
N LEU A 476 -20.86 17.10 2.08
CA LEU A 476 -19.71 17.89 2.51
C LEU A 476 -18.51 17.72 1.56
N VAL A 477 -17.84 18.83 1.28
CA VAL A 477 -16.53 18.89 0.62
C VAL A 477 -15.52 19.45 1.62
N LEU A 478 -14.47 18.68 1.89
CA LEU A 478 -13.37 19.08 2.77
C LEU A 478 -12.22 19.71 1.95
N PRO A 479 -11.40 20.58 2.55
CA PRO A 479 -10.21 21.17 1.91
C PRO A 479 -9.01 20.20 1.85
N ILE A 480 -9.23 18.91 2.13
CA ILE A 480 -8.22 17.85 2.14
C ILE A 480 -8.67 16.71 1.22
N ALA A 481 -7.70 15.99 0.64
CA ALA A 481 -7.97 14.95 -0.34
C ALA A 481 -8.51 13.66 0.30
N GLY A 482 -7.93 13.23 1.42
CA GLY A 482 -8.32 12.01 2.09
C GLY A 482 -9.47 12.17 3.06
N TRP A 483 -10.09 11.02 3.33
CA TRP A 483 -11.28 10.88 4.16
C TRP A 483 -11.11 9.79 5.22
N SER A 484 -9.86 9.33 5.43
CA SER A 484 -9.54 8.50 6.58
C SER A 484 -9.83 9.28 7.86
N LEU A 485 -10.16 8.58 8.94
CA LEU A 485 -10.43 9.24 10.22
C LEU A 485 -9.19 10.03 10.66
N LYS A 486 -8.02 9.41 10.54
CA LYS A 486 -6.71 10.00 10.87
C LYS A 486 -6.48 11.34 10.17
N GLU A 487 -6.70 11.42 8.85
CA GLU A 487 -6.51 12.66 8.09
C GLU A 487 -7.53 13.74 8.46
N VAL A 488 -8.83 13.39 8.53
CA VAL A 488 -9.88 14.38 8.82
C VAL A 488 -9.75 14.88 10.26
N ALA A 489 -9.46 13.99 11.22
CA ALA A 489 -9.25 14.34 12.61
C ALA A 489 -8.01 15.23 12.79
N THR A 490 -6.91 14.92 12.11
CA THR A 490 -5.70 15.75 12.13
C THR A 490 -5.98 17.15 11.58
N TRP A 491 -6.72 17.26 10.48
CA TRP A 491 -7.17 18.57 9.96
C TRP A 491 -8.11 19.31 10.94
N CYS A 492 -8.92 18.57 11.70
CA CYS A 492 -9.74 19.10 12.80
C CYS A 492 -8.93 19.46 14.07
N GLY A 493 -7.61 19.22 14.07
CA GLY A 493 -6.68 19.54 15.16
C GLY A 493 -6.48 18.41 16.18
N PHE A 494 -6.84 17.17 15.85
CA PHE A 494 -6.49 16.00 16.66
C PHE A 494 -5.01 15.66 16.50
N ALA A 495 -4.36 15.25 17.60
CA ALA A 495 -2.97 14.79 17.57
C ALA A 495 -2.93 13.34 18.05
N TYR A 496 -2.62 12.42 17.12
CA TYR A 496 -2.38 11.02 17.42
C TYR A 496 -1.04 10.82 18.12
N THR A 497 -0.93 9.80 18.96
CA THR A 497 0.33 9.48 19.66
C THR A 497 1.11 8.33 19.03
N SER A 498 0.53 7.65 18.05
CA SER A 498 1.18 6.57 17.30
C SER A 498 0.89 6.69 15.79
N ASP A 499 1.83 6.17 15.01
CA ASP A 499 1.68 6.03 13.56
C ASP A 499 0.91 4.77 13.16
N LEU A 500 0.55 3.91 14.14
CA LEU A 500 -0.25 2.71 13.94
C LEU A 500 -1.50 2.96 13.10
N ASP A 501 -1.87 1.96 12.30
CA ASP A 501 -3.09 1.92 11.52
C ASP A 501 -3.84 0.57 11.69
N GLY A 502 -5.09 0.52 11.24
CA GLY A 502 -5.91 -0.69 11.36
C GLY A 502 -5.38 -1.91 10.61
N PHE A 503 -4.50 -1.73 9.60
CA PHE A 503 -3.85 -2.86 8.95
C PHE A 503 -2.77 -3.47 9.85
N GLU A 504 -1.94 -2.64 10.48
CA GLU A 504 -0.93 -3.08 11.43
C GLU A 504 -1.54 -3.71 12.68
N VAL A 505 -2.64 -3.15 13.20
CA VAL A 505 -3.41 -3.76 14.29
C VAL A 505 -3.89 -5.17 13.92
N GLY A 506 -4.53 -5.30 12.75
CA GLY A 506 -4.99 -6.59 12.26
C GLY A 506 -3.85 -7.59 12.09
N LEU A 507 -2.71 -7.13 11.58
CA LEU A 507 -1.53 -7.97 11.35
C LEU A 507 -0.92 -8.49 12.66
N HIS A 508 -0.78 -7.65 13.68
CA HIS A 508 -0.36 -8.08 15.01
C HIS A 508 -1.32 -9.10 15.61
N TYR A 509 -2.62 -8.95 15.37
CA TYR A 509 -3.60 -9.93 15.81
C TYR A 509 -3.45 -11.28 15.11
N GLU A 510 -3.12 -11.31 13.82
CA GLU A 510 -2.85 -12.56 13.12
C GLU A 510 -1.53 -13.20 13.57
N GLU A 511 -0.48 -12.42 13.81
CA GLU A 511 0.79 -12.90 14.40
C GLU A 511 0.57 -13.55 15.78
N TYR A 512 -0.25 -12.91 16.62
CA TYR A 512 -0.64 -13.44 17.93
C TYR A 512 -1.40 -14.77 17.79
N ARG A 513 -2.35 -14.86 16.86
CA ARG A 513 -3.16 -16.08 16.66
C ARG A 513 -2.38 -17.23 16.05
N ALA A 514 -1.53 -16.94 15.06
CA ALA A 514 -0.83 -17.96 14.29
C ALA A 514 0.40 -18.50 15.03
N SER A 515 1.13 -17.63 15.73
CA SER A 515 2.44 -17.97 16.33
C SER A 515 2.53 -17.75 17.84
N GLY A 516 1.50 -17.17 18.48
CA GLY A 516 1.55 -16.83 19.90
C GLY A 516 2.45 -15.62 20.21
N GLU A 517 2.82 -14.84 19.18
CA GLU A 517 3.60 -13.62 19.34
C GLU A 517 2.86 -12.63 20.27
N PRO A 518 3.53 -12.01 21.24
CA PRO A 518 2.89 -11.06 22.14
C PRO A 518 2.30 -9.85 21.39
N LEU A 519 1.04 -9.53 21.68
CA LEU A 519 0.42 -8.30 21.17
C LEU A 519 1.07 -7.06 21.83
N PRO A 520 1.35 -5.99 21.08
CA PRO A 520 1.64 -4.67 21.64
C PRO A 520 0.35 -4.03 22.18
N PHE A 521 -0.25 -4.69 23.17
CA PHE A 521 -1.63 -4.49 23.59
C PHE A 521 -1.89 -3.07 24.10
N GLU A 522 -0.97 -2.50 24.88
CA GLU A 522 -1.12 -1.13 25.39
C GLU A 522 -1.17 -0.10 24.26
N GLU A 523 -0.37 -0.29 23.21
CA GLU A 523 -0.34 0.60 22.06
C GLU A 523 -1.62 0.47 21.22
N ILE A 524 -2.06 -0.76 20.93
CA ILE A 524 -3.29 -1.01 20.18
C ILE A 524 -4.52 -0.49 20.95
N ALA A 525 -4.59 -0.75 22.27
CA ALA A 525 -5.68 -0.28 23.11
C ALA A 525 -5.76 1.26 23.12
N ARG A 526 -4.60 1.94 23.17
CA ARG A 526 -4.53 3.41 23.06
C ARG A 526 -4.98 3.90 21.69
N TYR A 527 -4.51 3.27 20.60
CA TYR A 527 -4.91 3.59 19.23
C TYR A 527 -6.44 3.56 19.06
N ASN A 528 -7.08 2.48 19.49
CA ASN A 528 -8.54 2.33 19.40
C ASN A 528 -9.30 3.39 20.23
N VAL A 529 -8.78 3.76 21.41
CA VAL A 529 -9.34 4.87 22.21
C VAL A 529 -9.17 6.21 21.48
N GLU A 530 -8.02 6.43 20.84
CA GLU A 530 -7.75 7.64 20.07
C GLU A 530 -8.70 7.79 18.89
N ASP A 531 -9.01 6.70 18.17
CA ASP A 531 -9.97 6.74 17.06
C ASP A 531 -11.39 7.10 17.52
N VAL A 532 -11.88 6.57 18.64
CA VAL A 532 -13.16 7.00 19.21
C VAL A 532 -13.17 8.50 19.57
N ARG A 533 -12.07 9.01 20.13
CA ARG A 533 -11.93 10.43 20.49
C ARG A 533 -11.81 11.33 19.25
N ALA A 534 -11.07 10.88 18.25
CA ALA A 534 -10.90 11.54 16.98
C ALA A 534 -12.24 11.67 16.26
N LEU A 535 -13.03 10.60 16.23
CA LEU A 535 -14.39 10.60 15.68
C LEU A 535 -15.30 11.60 16.40
N ALA A 536 -15.27 11.61 17.73
CA ALA A 536 -16.03 12.57 18.52
C ALA A 536 -15.65 14.01 18.20
N LEU A 537 -14.35 14.32 18.11
CA LEU A 537 -13.86 15.65 17.73
C LEU A 537 -14.29 16.03 16.31
N VAL A 538 -14.15 15.14 15.34
CA VAL A 538 -14.53 15.39 13.95
C VAL A 538 -16.03 15.71 13.86
N ALA A 539 -16.87 14.91 14.53
CA ALA A 539 -18.29 15.16 14.60
C ALA A 539 -18.57 16.53 15.24
N GLU A 540 -17.93 16.87 16.35
CA GLU A 540 -18.09 18.17 17.00
C GLU A 540 -17.71 19.33 16.05
N ARG A 541 -16.51 19.29 15.48
CA ARG A 541 -15.96 20.37 14.65
C ARG A 541 -16.78 20.61 13.40
N LEU A 542 -17.14 19.55 12.68
CA LEU A 542 -17.91 19.66 11.45
C LEU A 542 -19.37 20.06 11.72
N LEU A 543 -19.98 19.57 12.80
CA LEU A 543 -21.37 19.95 13.12
C LEU A 543 -21.50 21.37 13.65
N GLN A 544 -20.50 21.90 14.34
CA GLN A 544 -20.48 23.30 14.79
C GLN A 544 -20.51 24.31 13.63
N ILE A 545 -19.88 23.97 12.50
CA ILE A 545 -19.81 24.80 11.30
C ILE A 545 -20.87 24.43 10.25
N SER A 546 -21.78 23.50 10.58
CA SER A 546 -22.90 23.13 9.73
C SER A 546 -23.91 24.29 9.62
N PRO A 547 -24.58 24.48 8.46
CA PRO A 547 -25.66 25.47 8.30
C PRO A 547 -26.82 25.31 9.29
N ASN A 548 -26.85 24.21 10.05
CA ASN A 548 -27.80 23.91 11.12
C ASN A 548 -27.74 24.86 12.33
N VAL A 549 -26.68 25.65 12.52
CA VAL A 549 -26.51 26.48 13.73
C VAL A 549 -27.00 27.92 13.49
N THR A 550 -28.32 28.11 13.40
CA THR A 550 -28.94 29.42 13.64
C THR A 550 -29.05 29.65 15.14
N ASN A 551 -28.20 30.52 15.69
CA ASN A 551 -28.31 31.22 16.98
C ASN A 551 -29.47 30.80 17.92
N SER A 552 -29.44 29.58 18.48
CA SER A 552 -30.08 29.18 19.74
C SER A 552 -29.90 27.67 19.98
N LYS A 553 -29.31 27.33 21.15
CA LYS A 553 -28.99 25.99 21.66
C LYS A 553 -27.84 25.28 20.92
N ARG A 554 -26.63 25.55 21.43
CA ARG A 554 -25.46 24.65 21.31
C ARG A 554 -25.94 23.22 21.52
N PHE A 555 -25.49 22.28 20.69
CA PHE A 555 -25.55 20.86 21.00
C PHE A 555 -25.12 20.69 22.47
N GLY A 556 -26.02 20.21 23.34
CA GLY A 556 -25.86 20.16 24.81
C GLY A 556 -24.85 19.11 25.30
N TRP A 557 -23.68 19.07 24.68
CA TRP A 557 -22.61 18.12 24.92
C TRP A 557 -21.52 18.82 25.74
N ASN A 558 -21.06 18.19 26.81
CA ASN A 558 -20.09 18.77 27.73
C ASN A 558 -18.66 18.34 27.34
N TRP A 559 -18.01 19.14 26.48
CA TRP A 559 -16.73 18.84 25.85
C TRP A 559 -15.48 19.25 26.65
N ASN A 560 -15.59 19.50 27.96
CA ASN A 560 -14.50 19.99 28.81
C ASN A 560 -13.30 19.03 29.01
N TRP A 561 -13.29 17.85 28.38
CA TRP A 561 -12.24 16.84 28.52
C TRP A 561 -11.27 16.79 27.33
N LEU A 562 -11.64 17.30 26.14
CA LEU A 562 -10.73 17.35 24.97
C LEU A 562 -9.50 18.24 25.20
N THR A 563 -9.54 19.15 26.20
CA THR A 563 -8.44 20.07 26.55
C THR A 563 -7.64 19.65 27.78
N LYS A 564 -7.95 18.53 28.44
CA LYS A 564 -7.21 18.07 29.64
C LYS A 564 -6.01 17.19 29.28
N THR A 565 -5.05 17.75 28.55
CA THR A 565 -3.69 17.18 28.37
C THR A 565 -2.60 18.09 28.94
N LYS A 566 -2.91 18.97 29.91
CA LYS A 566 -1.89 19.67 30.67
C LYS A 566 -2.12 19.59 32.18
N LYS A 567 -1.10 19.03 32.85
CA LYS A 567 -0.82 18.99 34.29
C LYS A 567 -1.62 17.98 35.12
N LYS A 568 -1.03 16.80 35.31
CA LYS A 568 -0.59 16.36 36.64
C LYS A 568 0.77 15.67 36.49
N GLN A 569 1.76 16.23 37.20
CA GLN A 569 3.07 15.63 37.47
C GLN A 569 2.91 14.38 38.32
#